data_AF-A0A4R6U044-F1
#
_entry.id   AF-A0A4R6U044-F1
#
_cell.length_a   1.000
_cell.length_b   1.000
_cell.length_c   1.000
_cell.angle_alpha   90.00
_cell.angle_beta   90.00
_cell.angle_gamma   90.00
#
_symmetry.space_group_name_H-M   'P 1'
#
loop_
_entity.id
_entity.type
_entity.pdbx_description
1 polymer ?
#
loop_
_entity_poly.entity_id
_entity_poly.type
_entity_poly.pdbx_seq_one_letter_code
_entity_poly.pdbx_strand_id
1 'polypeptide(L)'
;MMMDGSILPVAITISMGIVSVSLLMLFIRVVIGPTMPDRAAALDAIGINLIAMIGLLAIRMQTIHFNDVILLIAIITFIGTVALAKFLVSGSVIDREMDNSNKPREERRNSDE
;
A
#
# COMPACT_ATOMS: atom_id res chain seq x y z
N MET A 1 -20.02 13.08 37.02
CA MET A 1 -20.50 13.65 35.74
C MET A 1 -19.41 14.58 35.21
N MET A 2 -18.37 14.01 34.59
CA MET A 2 -17.18 14.72 34.05
C MET A 2 -16.66 13.96 32.80
N MET A 3 -17.56 13.64 31.88
CA MET A 3 -17.30 12.76 30.73
C MET A 3 -17.72 13.39 29.38
N ASP A 4 -17.57 14.70 29.21
CA ASP A 4 -17.91 15.39 27.96
C ASP A 4 -16.69 15.96 27.22
N GLY A 5 -15.59 16.32 27.90
CA GLY A 5 -14.38 16.89 27.26
C GLY A 5 -13.14 16.00 27.16
N SER A 6 -12.99 14.96 27.99
CA SER A 6 -11.70 14.25 28.16
C SER A 6 -11.56 12.95 27.37
N ILE A 7 -12.66 12.42 26.82
CA ILE A 7 -12.68 11.07 26.23
C ILE A 7 -11.89 11.03 24.92
N LEU A 8 -12.04 12.06 24.08
CA LEU A 8 -11.37 12.15 22.78
C LEU A 8 -9.82 12.11 22.89
N PRO A 9 -9.15 12.95 23.70
CA PRO A 9 -7.69 12.91 23.80
C PRO A 9 -7.17 11.61 24.42
N VAL A 10 -7.91 11.01 25.36
CA VAL A 10 -7.56 9.71 25.94
C VAL A 10 -7.69 8.60 24.89
N ALA A 11 -8.78 8.57 24.13
CA ALA A 11 -8.99 7.61 23.05
C ALA A 11 -7.92 7.73 21.96
N ILE A 12 -7.52 8.95 21.56
CA ILE A 12 -6.45 9.18 20.58
C ILE A 12 -5.11 8.67 21.12
N THR A 13 -4.80 8.94 22.40
CA THR A 13 -3.53 8.51 23.00
C THR A 13 -3.43 6.98 23.10
N ILE A 14 -4.53 6.32 23.50
CA ILE A 14 -4.60 4.86 23.54
C ILE A 14 -4.48 4.29 22.12
N SER A 15 -5.21 4.84 21.14
CA SER A 15 -5.17 4.41 19.75
C SER A 15 -3.77 4.57 19.15
N MET A 16 -3.08 5.69 19.41
CA MET A 16 -1.69 5.89 19.00
C MET A 16 -0.77 4.81 19.55
N GLY A 17 -0.90 4.47 20.84
CA GLY A 17 -0.11 3.40 21.46
C GLY A 17 -0.35 2.05 20.77
N ILE A 18 -1.61 1.68 20.53
CA ILE A 18 -1.97 0.42 19.87
C ILE A 18 -1.45 0.38 18.43
N VAL A 19 -1.61 1.46 17.66
CA VAL A 19 -1.13 1.53 16.27
C VAL A 19 0.39 1.46 16.21
N SER A 20 1.12 2.09 17.13
CA SER A 20 2.58 1.97 17.19
C SER A 20 3.04 0.53 17.44
N VAL A 21 2.39 -0.18 18.38
CA VAL A 21 2.71 -1.59 18.65
C VAL A 21 2.35 -2.49 17.46
N SER A 22 1.20 -2.25 16.83
CA SER A 22 0.78 -2.93 15.60
C SER A 22 1.82 -2.75 14.48
N LEU A 23 2.31 -1.52 14.29
CA LEU A 23 3.33 -1.21 13.29
C LEU A 23 4.64 -1.99 13.55
N LEU A 24 5.10 -2.05 14.80
CA LEU A 24 6.27 -2.83 15.20
C LEU A 24 6.09 -4.33 14.90
N MET A 25 4.94 -4.92 15.21
CA MET A 25 4.64 -6.32 14.87
C MET A 25 4.66 -6.56 13.37
N LEU A 26 4.09 -5.65 12.58
CA LEU A 26 4.07 -5.77 11.12
C LEU A 26 5.47 -5.66 10.51
N PHE A 27 6.33 -4.79 11.04
CA PHE A 27 7.74 -4.73 10.63
C PHE A 27 8.45 -6.08 10.83
N ILE A 28 8.24 -6.72 11.99
CA ILE A 28 8.80 -8.06 12.26
C ILE A 28 8.27 -9.08 11.25
N ARG A 29 6.97 -9.03 10.93
CA ARG A 29 6.34 -9.94 9.96
C ARG A 29 6.87 -9.76 8.54
N VAL A 30 7.13 -8.53 8.10
CA VAL A 30 7.71 -8.26 6.77
C VAL A 30 9.10 -8.89 6.64
N VAL A 31 9.92 -8.83 7.68
CA VAL A 31 11.30 -9.37 7.66
C VAL A 31 11.31 -10.90 7.76
N ILE A 32 10.52 -11.46 8.68
CA ILE A 32 10.53 -12.91 9.01
C ILE A 32 9.51 -13.70 8.18
N GLY A 33 8.65 -13.04 7.40
CA GLY A 33 7.57 -13.67 6.65
C GLY A 33 8.07 -14.86 5.79
N PRO A 34 7.44 -16.05 5.89
CA PRO A 34 7.93 -17.26 5.22
C PRO A 34 7.66 -17.26 3.72
N THR A 35 6.59 -16.59 3.27
CA THR A 35 6.16 -16.57 1.86
C THR A 35 6.18 -15.15 1.30
N MET A 36 6.49 -15.02 0.00
CA MET A 36 6.42 -13.75 -0.73
C MET A 36 5.06 -13.03 -0.58
N PRO A 37 3.90 -13.70 -0.74
CA PRO A 37 2.60 -13.04 -0.54
C PRO A 37 2.34 -12.61 0.90
N ASP A 38 2.82 -13.34 1.91
CA ASP A 38 2.67 -12.94 3.32
C ASP A 38 3.43 -11.63 3.62
N ARG A 39 4.64 -11.49 3.07
CA ARG A 39 5.43 -10.25 3.16
C ARG A 39 4.74 -9.08 2.45
N ALA A 40 4.18 -9.32 1.27
CA ALA A 40 3.46 -8.30 0.51
C ALA A 40 2.20 -7.82 1.26
N ALA A 41 1.42 -8.74 1.83
CA ALA A 41 0.25 -8.41 2.63
C ALA A 41 0.63 -7.65 3.93
N ALA A 42 1.74 -8.05 4.57
CA ALA A 42 2.24 -7.34 5.74
C ALA A 42 2.70 -5.90 5.39
N LEU A 43 3.30 -5.70 4.21
CA LEU A 43 3.68 -4.37 3.72
C LEU A 43 2.48 -3.47 3.46
N ASP A 44 1.41 -4.00 2.87
CA ASP A 44 0.14 -3.28 2.67
C ASP A 44 -0.47 -2.84 4.02
N ALA A 45 -0.47 -3.75 5.00
CA ALA A 45 -0.93 -3.46 6.35
C ALA A 45 -0.09 -2.38 7.06
N ILE A 46 1.23 -2.30 6.78
CA ILE A 46 2.08 -1.20 7.27
C ILE A 46 1.59 0.13 6.70
N GLY A 47 1.27 0.20 5.41
CA GLY A 47 0.73 1.40 4.78
C GLY A 47 -0.58 1.87 5.44
N ILE A 48 -1.51 0.95 5.71
CA ILE A 48 -2.76 1.25 6.42
C ILE A 48 -2.50 1.73 7.86
N ASN A 49 -1.54 1.13 8.58
CA ASN A 49 -1.17 1.60 9.91
C ASN A 49 -0.54 3.00 9.87
N LEU A 50 0.21 3.33 8.82
CA LEU A 50 0.76 4.68 8.61
C LEU A 50 -0.35 5.71 8.38
N ILE A 51 -1.33 5.38 7.54
CA ILE A 51 -2.53 6.19 7.28
C ILE A 51 -3.29 6.44 8.59
N ALA A 52 -3.49 5.39 9.41
CA ALA A 52 -4.14 5.51 10.71
C ALA A 52 -3.33 6.40 11.69
N MET A 53 -2.01 6.24 11.74
CA MET A 53 -1.14 7.02 12.60
C MET A 53 -1.15 8.51 12.24
N ILE A 54 -1.08 8.83 10.94
CA ILE A 54 -1.14 10.21 10.45
C ILE A 54 -2.56 10.79 10.66
N GLY A 55 -3.61 10.01 10.45
CA GLY A 55 -4.99 10.43 10.73
C GLY A 55 -5.23 10.76 12.20
N LEU A 56 -4.74 9.92 13.12
CA LEU A 56 -4.79 10.20 14.56
C LEU A 56 -4.00 11.46 14.93
N LEU A 57 -2.84 11.68 14.30
CA LEU A 57 -2.06 12.90 14.49
C LEU A 57 -2.79 14.14 13.97
N ALA A 58 -3.48 14.03 12.83
CA ALA A 58 -4.28 15.10 12.25
C ALA A 58 -5.41 15.53 13.20
N ILE A 59 -6.11 14.56 13.80
CA ILE A 59 -7.16 14.83 14.81
C ILE A 59 -6.53 15.50 16.05
N ARG A 60 -5.38 15.02 16.52
CA ARG A 60 -4.68 15.59 17.68
C ARG A 60 -4.23 17.03 17.45
N MET A 61 -3.76 17.35 16.25
CA MET A 61 -3.30 18.67 15.82
C MET A 61 -4.45 19.58 15.36
N GLN A 62 -5.68 19.06 15.31
CA GLN A 62 -6.88 19.75 14.81
C GLN A 62 -6.67 20.42 13.45
N THR A 63 -5.98 19.72 12.53
CA THR A 63 -5.65 20.26 11.22
C THR A 63 -5.96 19.27 10.10
N ILE A 64 -6.43 19.81 8.98
CA ILE A 64 -6.79 19.04 7.78
C ILE A 64 -5.62 18.90 6.79
N HIS A 65 -4.50 19.59 7.01
CA HIS A 65 -3.36 19.59 6.08
C HIS A 65 -2.73 18.21 5.87
N PHE A 66 -2.93 17.29 6.82
CA PHE A 66 -2.45 15.91 6.69
C PHE A 66 -3.31 15.04 5.77
N ASN A 67 -4.54 15.46 5.43
CA ASN A 67 -5.45 14.64 4.62
C ASN A 67 -4.89 14.38 3.21
N ASP A 68 -4.20 15.34 2.62
CA ASP A 68 -3.54 15.17 1.31
C ASP A 68 -2.45 14.10 1.38
N VAL A 69 -1.69 14.08 2.47
CA VAL A 69 -0.64 13.07 2.72
C VAL A 69 -1.26 11.68 2.96
N ILE A 70 -2.36 11.61 3.72
CA ILE A 70 -3.10 10.38 3.98
C ILE A 70 -3.61 9.78 2.66
N LEU A 71 -4.23 10.61 1.82
CA LEU A 71 -4.74 10.18 0.51
C LEU A 71 -3.60 9.73 -0.41
N LEU A 72 -2.49 10.48 -0.43
CA LEU A 72 -1.31 10.14 -1.24
C LEU A 72 -0.74 8.77 -0.84
N ILE A 73 -0.56 8.52 0.46
CA ILE A 73 -0.06 7.23 0.96
C ILE A 73 -1.06 6.10 0.66
N ALA A 74 -2.36 6.36 0.78
CA ALA A 74 -3.39 5.37 0.43
C ALA A 74 -3.29 4.92 -1.02
N ILE A 75 -3.15 5.87 -1.95
CA ILE A 75 -3.02 5.58 -3.37
C ILE A 75 -1.71 4.84 -3.66
N ILE A 76 -0.58 5.28 -3.10
CA ILE A 76 0.72 4.64 -3.29
C ILE A 76 0.71 3.20 -2.77
N THR A 77 0.17 2.98 -1.57
CA THR A 77 0.10 1.64 -0.96
C THR A 77 -0.77 0.72 -1.81
N PHE A 78 -1.95 1.20 -2.23
CA PHE A 78 -2.85 0.44 -3.09
C PHE A 78 -2.21 0.05 -4.43
N ILE A 79 -1.58 1.01 -5.13
CA ILE A 79 -0.87 0.74 -6.39
C ILE A 79 0.28 -0.25 -6.17
N GLY A 80 1.04 -0.10 -5.08
CA GLY A 80 2.12 -1.02 -4.71
C GLY A 80 1.62 -2.45 -4.53
N THR A 81 0.49 -2.64 -3.85
CA THR A 81 -0.13 -3.95 -3.63
C THR A 81 -0.63 -4.57 -4.93
N VAL A 82 -1.25 -3.78 -5.82
CA VAL A 82 -1.66 -4.25 -7.16
C VAL A 82 -0.45 -4.65 -8.00
N ALA A 83 0.62 -3.87 -7.99
CA ALA A 83 1.86 -4.17 -8.72
C ALA A 83 2.53 -5.45 -8.19
N LEU A 84 2.59 -5.62 -6.86
CA LEU A 84 3.07 -6.85 -6.22
C LEU A 84 2.21 -8.05 -6.59
N ALA A 85 0.89 -7.92 -6.58
CA ALA A 85 -0.02 -9.00 -6.98
C ALA A 85 0.19 -9.40 -8.44
N LYS A 86 0.31 -8.43 -9.36
CA LYS A 86 0.63 -8.71 -10.78
C LYS A 86 1.99 -9.40 -10.92
N PHE A 87 3.00 -8.96 -10.18
CA PHE A 87 4.33 -9.56 -10.20
C PHE A 87 4.30 -11.04 -9.74
N LEU A 88 3.58 -11.33 -8.66
CA LEU A 88 3.46 -12.69 -8.12
C LEU A 88 2.75 -13.66 -9.09
N VAL A 89 1.82 -13.17 -9.92
CA VAL A 89 1.07 -13.99 -10.87
C VAL A 89 1.77 -14.09 -12.23
N SER A 90 2.17 -12.97 -12.83
CA SER A 90 2.71 -12.94 -14.20
C SER A 90 4.23 -13.10 -14.28
N GLY A 91 4.96 -12.96 -13.16
CA GLY A 91 6.44 -12.93 -13.16
C GLY A 91 7.06 -11.65 -13.78
N SER A 92 6.27 -10.88 -14.53
CA SER A 92 6.60 -9.54 -15.05
C SER A 92 5.51 -8.55 -14.68
N VAL A 93 5.91 -7.35 -14.21
CA VAL A 93 4.97 -6.24 -13.95
C VAL A 93 4.50 -5.60 -15.26
N ILE A 94 5.37 -5.58 -16.27
CA ILE A 94 5.10 -5.01 -17.60
C ILE A 94 5.15 -6.15 -18.61
N ASP A 95 4.00 -6.45 -19.20
CA ASP A 95 3.91 -7.40 -20.30
C ASP A 95 4.59 -6.75 -21.51
N ARG A 96 5.69 -7.34 -21.97
CA ARG A 96 6.34 -6.91 -23.22
C ARG A 96 5.53 -7.49 -24.36
N GLU A 97 4.66 -6.69 -24.96
CA GLU A 97 4.21 -6.99 -26.32
C GLU A 97 5.47 -7.09 -27.19
N MET A 98 5.73 -8.28 -27.71
CA MET A 98 6.79 -8.50 -28.69
C MET A 98 6.46 -7.59 -29.88
N ASP A 99 7.21 -6.51 -30.03
CA ASP A 99 7.08 -5.60 -31.16
C ASP A 99 7.32 -6.37 -32.47
N ASN A 100 6.22 -6.77 -33.11
CA ASN A 100 6.19 -7.48 -34.38
C ASN A 100 6.40 -6.53 -35.57
N SER A 101 6.76 -5.27 -35.33
CA SER A 101 7.04 -4.31 -36.39
C SER A 101 8.23 -4.70 -37.26
N ASN A 102 9.14 -5.56 -36.77
CA ASN A 102 10.32 -6.02 -37.52
C ASN A 102 10.17 -7.40 -38.21
N LYS A 103 8.95 -7.85 -38.53
CA LYS A 103 8.78 -9.00 -39.43
C LYS A 103 9.42 -8.69 -40.81
N PRO A 104 10.34 -9.53 -41.32
CA PRO A 104 10.89 -9.39 -42.67
C PRO A 104 9.75 -9.24 -43.68
N ARG A 105 9.91 -8.35 -44.65
CA ARG A 105 8.85 -8.01 -45.63
C ARG A 105 8.31 -9.24 -46.39
N GLU A 106 9.08 -10.32 -46.46
CA GLU A 106 8.70 -11.60 -47.08
C GLU A 106 7.54 -12.31 -46.34
N GLU A 107 7.44 -12.20 -45.02
CA GLU A 107 6.39 -12.88 -44.25
C GLU A 107 5.02 -12.16 -44.34
N ARG A 108 5.02 -10.84 -44.57
CA ARG A 108 3.78 -10.07 -44.80
C ARG A 108 3.17 -10.38 -46.16
N ARG A 109 4.00 -10.76 -47.14
CA ARG A 109 3.55 -11.07 -48.50
C ARG A 109 2.88 -12.45 -48.61
N ASN A 110 3.30 -13.41 -47.79
CA ASN A 110 2.75 -14.77 -47.79
C ASN A 110 1.52 -14.94 -46.87
N SER A 111 1.09 -13.90 -46.17
CA SER A 111 -0.09 -13.95 -45.30
C SER A 111 -1.39 -13.54 -46.00
N ASP A 112 -1.26 -12.96 -47.21
CA ASP A 112 -2.37 -12.45 -48.03
C ASP A 112 -2.74 -13.40 -49.20
N GLU A 113 -2.06 -14.55 -49.33
CA GLU A 113 -2.35 -15.65 -50.28
C GLU A 113 -2.99 -16.85 -49.57
#